data_AF-A0A831JVI9-F1
#
_entry.id   AF-A0A831JVI9-F1
#
_cell.length_a   1.000
_cell.length_b   1.000
_cell.length_c   1.000
_cell.angle_alpha   90.00
_cell.angle_beta   90.00
_cell.angle_gamma   90.00
#
_symmetry.space_group_name_H-M   'P 1'
#
loop_
_entity.id
_entity.type
_entity.pdbx_description
1 polymer ?
#
loop_
_entity_poly.entity_id
_entity_poly.type
_entity_poly.pdbx_seq_one_letter_code
_entity_poly.pdbx_strand_id
1 'polypeptide(L)' 'QAYVPLQKYVSLYPPEEAIKKGTVFPELDMPYIGEKMR' A
#
# COMPACT_ATOMS: atom_id res chain seq x y z
N GLN A 1 -15.79 13.81 13.72
CA GLN A 1 -14.69 14.13 12.78
C GLN A 1 -13.78 12.92 12.68
N ALA A 2 -13.27 12.57 11.50
CA ALA A 2 -12.32 11.48 11.32
C ALA A 2 -10.94 12.07 11.00
N TYR A 3 -9.88 11.43 11.50
CA TYR A 3 -8.50 11.83 11.26
C TYR A 3 -7.91 11.03 10.11
N VAL A 4 -7.30 11.72 9.16
CA VAL A 4 -6.53 11.11 8.07
C VAL A 4 -5.04 11.31 8.37
N PRO A 5 -4.25 10.23 8.49
CA PRO A 5 -2.82 10.35 8.69
C PRO A 5 -2.12 11.04 7.53
N LEU A 6 -1.10 11.86 7.83
CA LEU A 6 -0.20 12.38 6.81
C LEU A 6 0.65 11.24 6.24
N GLN A 7 0.55 11.03 4.93
CA GLN A 7 1.36 10.05 4.23
C GLN A 7 2.75 10.63 3.93
N LYS A 8 3.79 9.95 4.39
CA LYS A 8 5.18 10.32 4.09
C LYS A 8 5.58 9.70 2.75
N TYR A 9 6.29 10.48 1.93
CA TYR A 9 6.94 9.95 0.73
C TYR A 9 8.21 9.22 1.15
N VAL A 10 8.31 7.96 0.77
CA VAL A 10 9.40 7.05 1.12
C VAL A 10 9.91 6.39 -0.16
N SER A 11 9.97 5.07 -0.20
CA SER A 11 10.39 4.33 -1.39
C SER A 11 9.28 4.37 -2.45
N LEU A 12 9.68 4.36 -3.72
CA LEU A 12 8.75 4.31 -4.85
C LEU A 12 9.08 3.11 -5.71
N TYR A 13 8.04 2.39 -6.15
CA TYR A 13 8.17 1.45 -7.24
C TYR A 13 8.48 2.17 -8.56
N PRO A 14 9.17 1.50 -9.50
CA PRO A 14 9.18 1.92 -10.89
C PRO A 14 7.74 2.00 -11.44
N PRO A 15 7.46 2.90 -12.41
CA PRO A 15 6.09 3.11 -12.91
C PRO A 15 5.38 1.84 -13.41
N GLU A 16 6.12 0.96 -14.11
CA GLU A 16 5.56 -0.29 -14.64
C GLU A 16 5.12 -1.27 -13.54
N GLU A 17 5.78 -1.24 -12.39
CA GLU A 17 5.43 -2.08 -11.23
C GLU A 17 4.31 -1.43 -10.42
N ALA A 18 4.36 -0.12 -10.19
CA ALA A 18 3.34 0.62 -9.47
C ALA A 18 1.93 0.43 -10.09
N ILE A 19 1.83 0.44 -11.42
CA ILE A 19 0.57 0.21 -12.14
C ILE A 19 0.03 -1.20 -11.85
N LYS A 20 0.90 -2.21 -11.78
CA LYS A 20 0.49 -3.60 -11.51
C LYS A 20 0.04 -3.79 -10.06
N LYS A 21 0.67 -3.08 -9.12
CA LYS A 21 0.36 -3.16 -7.67
C LYS A 21 -0.82 -2.29 -7.25
N GLY A 22 -1.18 -1.28 -8.03
CA GLY A 22 -2.24 -0.33 -7.69
C GLY A 22 -1.81 0.74 -6.67
N THR A 23 -0.52 0.79 -6.35
CA THR A 23 0.11 1.80 -5.49
C THR A 23 1.56 2.02 -5.94
N VAL A 24 2.05 3.26 -5.86
CA VAL A 24 3.47 3.57 -6.08
C VAL A 24 4.31 3.34 -4.82
N PHE A 25 3.67 3.29 -3.66
CA PHE A 25 4.32 3.12 -2.36
C PHE A 25 4.33 1.63 -1.98
N PRO A 26 5.50 0.97 -1.91
CA PRO A 26 5.62 -0.43 -1.51
C PRO A 26 4.99 -0.74 -0.15
N GLU A 27 5.02 0.22 0.77
CA GLU A 27 4.50 0.09 2.12
C GLU A 27 2.96 0.01 2.16
N LEU A 28 2.29 0.40 1.06
CA LEU A 28 0.84 0.27 0.91
C LEU A 28 0.44 -0.97 0.09
N ASP A 29 1.39 -1.70 -0.51
CA ASP A 29 1.14 -2.96 -1.21
C ASP A 29 0.98 -4.10 -0.18
N MET A 30 -0.14 -4.06 0.55
CA MET A 30 -0.47 -5.02 1.59
C MET A 30 -1.53 -6.01 1.07
N PRO A 31 -1.14 -7.23 0.64
CA PRO A 31 -2.11 -8.24 0.24
C PRO A 31 -3.00 -8.59 1.44
N TYR A 32 -4.31 -8.72 1.21
CA TYR A 32 -5.23 -9.19 2.23
C TYR A 32 -4.90 -10.63 2.60
N ILE A 33 -4.19 -10.82 3.71
CA ILE A 33 -3.96 -12.13 4.31
C ILE A 33 -5.20 -12.40 5.16
N GLY A 34 -6.26 -12.90 4.53
CA GLY A 34 -7.43 -13.35 5.26
C GLY A 34 -7.03 -14.47 6.21
N GLU A 35 -6.91 -14.17 7.50
CA GLU A 35 -6.84 -15.23 8.49
C GLU A 35 -8.10 -16.08 8.36
N LYS A 36 -7.95 -17.35 7.98
CA LYS A 36 -8.89 -18.35 8.47
C LYS A 36 -8.64 -18.43 9.98
N MET A 37 -9.26 -17.54 10.75
CA MET A 37 -9.38 -17.73 12.19
C MET A 37 -9.99 -19.12 12.39
N ARG A 38 -9.22 -19.98 13.04
CA ARG A 38 -9.57 -21.35 13.36
C ARG A 38 -10.18 -21.40 14.76
#